data_AF-A0A0R3QED1-F1
#
_entry.id   AF-A0A0R3QED1-F1
#
_cell.length_a   1.000
_cell.length_b   1.000
_cell.length_c   1.000
_cell.angle_alpha   90.00
_cell.angle_beta   90.00
_cell.angle_gamma   90.00
#
_symmetry.space_group_name_H-M   'P 1'
#
loop_
_entity.id
_entity.type
_entity.pdbx_description
1 polymer ?
#
loop_
_entity_poly.entity_id
_entity_poly.type
_entity_poly.pdbx_seq_one_letter_code
_entity_poly.pdbx_strand_id
1 'polypeptide(L)'
;MPVEEIARDTQAKAIGERLFMNNCAQCHGSDARGSKGFPNLTDKDWLHGGTPEKIVESITKGRVGVMPPMAAAVGTTDDVKNVANYVLSLAGEPHDSVRAGLGKSKFTACAACHGIGGVGNQVLGAPNLSDKVWLHGYGESAIIQMINTGKQNEMPAQEGRLTEAQIRMLASYVWGLSNNTSTATP
;
A
#
# COMPACT_ATOMS: atom_id res chain seq x y z
N MET A 1 -15.63 -18.26 14.05
CA MET A 1 -14.73 -18.89 13.07
C MET A 1 -13.61 -17.92 12.75
N PRO A 2 -12.35 -18.38 12.72
CA PRO A 2 -11.21 -17.63 12.21
C PRO A 2 -11.43 -17.17 10.76
N VAL A 3 -10.82 -16.05 10.40
CA VAL A 3 -10.95 -15.42 9.07
C VAL A 3 -10.44 -16.36 7.98
N GLU A 4 -9.38 -17.10 8.26
CA GLU A 4 -8.72 -18.05 7.36
C GLU A 4 -9.60 -19.25 7.05
N GLU A 5 -10.35 -19.73 8.04
CA GLU A 5 -11.34 -20.80 7.83
C GLU A 5 -12.48 -20.31 6.96
N ILE A 6 -12.97 -19.11 7.22
CA ILE A 6 -14.06 -18.52 6.44
C ILE A 6 -13.62 -18.25 5.00
N ALA A 7 -12.37 -17.82 4.81
CA ALA A 7 -11.80 -17.57 3.49
C ALA A 7 -11.70 -18.83 2.62
N ARG A 8 -11.90 -20.04 3.18
CA ARG A 8 -11.93 -21.31 2.43
C ARG A 8 -13.35 -21.77 2.09
N ASP A 9 -14.36 -21.24 2.76
CA ASP A 9 -15.76 -21.58 2.53
C ASP A 9 -16.32 -20.87 1.28
N THR A 10 -16.90 -21.63 0.35
CA THR A 10 -17.39 -21.10 -0.93
C THR A 10 -18.60 -20.20 -0.78
N GLN A 11 -19.50 -20.49 0.16
CA GLN A 11 -20.66 -19.67 0.43
C GLN A 11 -20.25 -18.35 1.08
N ALA A 12 -19.30 -18.39 2.01
CA ALA A 12 -18.76 -17.20 2.65
C ALA A 12 -17.99 -16.31 1.68
N LYS A 13 -17.21 -16.90 0.75
CA LYS A 13 -16.59 -16.15 -0.36
C LYS A 13 -17.61 -15.37 -1.17
N ALA A 14 -18.70 -16.02 -1.60
CA ALA A 14 -19.74 -15.35 -2.38
C ALA A 14 -20.45 -14.22 -1.61
N ILE A 15 -20.60 -14.37 -0.29
CA ILE A 15 -21.13 -13.29 0.57
C ILE A 15 -20.12 -12.15 0.68
N GLY A 16 -18.85 -12.45 0.94
CA GLY A 16 -17.78 -11.46 1.04
C GLY A 16 -17.55 -10.69 -0.25
N GLU A 17 -17.63 -11.36 -1.41
CA GLU A 17 -17.57 -10.74 -2.73
C GLU A 17 -18.71 -9.73 -2.93
N ARG A 18 -19.95 -10.10 -2.61
CA ARG A 18 -21.09 -9.17 -2.69
C ARG A 18 -20.91 -7.96 -1.78
N LEU A 19 -20.43 -8.17 -0.55
CA LEU A 19 -20.11 -7.07 0.35
C LEU A 19 -19.00 -6.17 -0.24
N PHE A 20 -17.97 -6.76 -0.84
CA PHE A 20 -16.87 -6.02 -1.45
C PHE A 20 -17.34 -5.18 -2.64
N MET A 21 -18.13 -5.76 -3.53
CA MET A 21 -18.68 -5.07 -4.69
C MET A 21 -19.57 -3.88 -4.31
N ASN A 22 -20.34 -4.00 -3.23
CA ASN A 22 -21.24 -2.95 -2.80
C ASN A 22 -20.55 -1.82 -2.01
N ASN A 23 -19.43 -2.09 -1.34
CA ASN A 23 -18.85 -1.16 -0.36
C ASN A 23 -17.40 -0.74 -0.66
N CYS A 24 -16.64 -1.52 -1.43
CA CYS A 24 -15.19 -1.37 -1.55
C CYS A 24 -14.71 -1.18 -3.00
N ALA A 25 -15.41 -1.79 -3.96
CA ALA A 25 -15.01 -1.83 -5.37
C ALA A 25 -14.92 -0.46 -6.05
N GLN A 26 -15.63 0.56 -5.54
CA GLN A 26 -15.55 1.91 -6.09
C GLN A 26 -14.14 2.51 -5.99
N CYS A 27 -13.40 2.14 -4.94
CA CYS A 27 -12.04 2.63 -4.70
C CYS A 27 -11.00 1.57 -5.08
N HIS A 28 -11.22 0.32 -4.66
CA HIS A 28 -10.26 -0.77 -4.86
C HIS A 28 -10.45 -1.53 -6.18
N GLY A 29 -11.37 -1.11 -7.04
CA GLY A 29 -11.67 -1.78 -8.30
C GLY A 29 -12.56 -3.01 -8.10
N SER A 30 -13.30 -3.39 -9.15
CA SER A 30 -14.16 -4.58 -9.13
C SER A 30 -13.37 -5.89 -9.02
N ASP A 31 -12.13 -5.90 -9.51
CA ASP A 31 -11.19 -7.02 -9.42
C ASP A 31 -10.26 -6.92 -8.20
N ALA A 32 -10.49 -5.93 -7.33
CA ALA A 32 -9.69 -5.63 -6.14
C ALA A 32 -8.21 -5.26 -6.43
N ARG A 33 -7.84 -4.99 -7.69
CA ARG A 33 -6.46 -4.64 -8.06
C ARG A 33 -6.12 -3.17 -7.85
N GLY A 34 -7.07 -2.39 -7.37
CA GLY A 34 -6.88 -0.99 -7.05
C GLY A 34 -6.70 -0.12 -8.30
N SER A 35 -6.13 1.06 -8.07
CA SER A 35 -5.77 2.03 -9.11
C SER A 35 -4.75 3.02 -8.54
N LYS A 36 -4.36 4.06 -9.28
CA LYS A 36 -3.41 5.05 -8.76
C LYS A 36 -3.96 5.69 -7.47
N GLY A 37 -3.27 5.45 -6.35
CA GLY A 37 -3.65 5.90 -5.01
C GLY A 37 -4.49 4.92 -4.19
N PHE A 38 -4.96 3.82 -4.79
CA PHE A 38 -5.74 2.79 -4.11
C PHE A 38 -5.04 1.43 -4.19
N PRO A 39 -4.68 0.82 -3.05
CA PRO A 39 -3.90 -0.42 -3.03
C PRO A 39 -4.54 -1.58 -3.78
N ASN A 40 -3.69 -2.40 -4.37
CA ASN A 40 -4.03 -3.71 -4.88
C ASN A 40 -4.17 -4.68 -3.70
N LEU A 41 -5.38 -5.20 -3.49
CA LEU A 41 -5.68 -6.11 -2.37
C LEU A 41 -5.44 -7.58 -2.73
N THR A 42 -5.03 -7.86 -3.98
CA THR A 42 -4.79 -9.21 -4.49
C THR A 42 -3.32 -9.62 -4.42
N ASP A 43 -2.40 -8.68 -4.24
CA ASP A 43 -0.98 -8.97 -4.10
C ASP A 43 -0.56 -9.16 -2.63
N LYS A 44 0.75 -9.19 -2.40
CA LYS A 44 1.34 -9.41 -1.07
C LYS A 44 1.97 -8.15 -0.49
N ASP A 45 1.80 -6.99 -1.13
CA ASP A 45 2.34 -5.71 -0.64
C ASP A 45 1.31 -5.00 0.26
N TRP A 46 1.47 -5.20 1.57
CA TRP A 46 0.54 -4.68 2.57
C TRP A 46 1.12 -3.51 3.34
N LEU A 47 0.56 -2.31 3.12
CA LEU A 47 0.96 -1.08 3.81
C LEU A 47 0.79 -1.16 5.33
N HIS A 48 -0.23 -1.83 5.84
CA HIS A 48 -0.55 -1.91 7.28
C HIS A 48 -0.51 -3.35 7.83
N GLY A 49 0.15 -4.26 7.10
CA GLY A 49 0.21 -5.69 7.43
C GLY A 49 -0.94 -6.49 6.80
N GLY A 50 -0.62 -7.70 6.32
CA GLY A 50 -1.54 -8.59 5.61
C GLY A 50 -2.10 -9.73 6.46
N THR A 51 -1.91 -9.72 7.77
CA THR A 51 -2.53 -10.73 8.64
C THR A 51 -4.04 -10.49 8.72
N PRO A 52 -4.85 -11.53 8.94
CA PRO A 52 -6.28 -11.38 9.12
C PRO A 52 -6.69 -10.32 10.14
N GLU A 53 -6.00 -10.25 11.27
CA GLU A 53 -6.26 -9.28 12.33
C GLU A 53 -6.01 -7.86 11.83
N LYS A 54 -4.93 -7.65 11.07
CA LYS A 54 -4.59 -6.35 10.50
C LYS A 54 -5.54 -5.90 9.41
N ILE A 55 -6.06 -6.84 8.62
CA ILE A 55 -7.10 -6.55 7.62
C ILE A 55 -8.41 -6.18 8.31
N VAL A 56 -8.85 -6.95 9.32
CA VAL A 56 -10.03 -6.62 10.13
C VAL A 56 -9.87 -5.24 10.79
N GLU A 57 -8.72 -4.97 11.40
CA GLU A 57 -8.42 -3.68 12.04
C GLU A 57 -8.52 -2.53 11.03
N SER A 58 -7.93 -2.69 9.84
CA SER A 58 -7.96 -1.69 8.77
C SER A 58 -9.39 -1.42 8.29
N ILE A 59 -10.18 -2.46 8.06
CA ILE A 59 -11.58 -2.29 7.61
C ILE A 59 -12.42 -1.64 8.71
N THR A 60 -12.23 -2.05 9.96
CA THR A 60 -13.01 -1.56 11.11
C THR A 60 -12.71 -0.08 11.37
N LYS A 61 -11.44 0.24 11.60
CA LYS A 61 -11.00 1.56 12.11
C LYS A 61 -10.58 2.53 11.02
N GLY A 62 -10.49 2.07 9.78
CA GLY A 62 -9.91 2.86 8.70
C GLY A 62 -8.40 2.99 8.85
N ARG A 63 -7.78 3.66 7.89
CA ARG A 63 -6.35 4.00 7.88
C ARG A 63 -6.15 5.39 7.32
N VAL A 64 -5.23 6.15 7.91
CA VAL A 64 -4.78 7.43 7.38
C VAL A 64 -3.27 7.36 7.21
N GLY A 65 -2.82 7.43 5.96
CA GLY A 65 -1.40 7.50 5.61
C GLY A 65 -1.01 8.94 5.30
N VAL A 66 0.04 9.45 5.94
CA VAL A 66 0.53 10.82 5.74
C VAL A 66 2.01 10.80 5.40
N MET A 67 2.32 11.27 4.21
CA MET A 67 3.67 11.69 3.82
C MET A 67 3.66 13.22 3.75
N PRO A 68 4.35 13.94 4.66
CA PRO A 68 4.42 15.40 4.58
C PRO A 68 5.25 15.84 3.37
N PRO A 69 5.15 17.12 2.96
CA PRO A 69 6.14 17.72 2.06
C PRO A 69 7.55 17.58 2.64
N MET A 70 8.46 16.96 1.89
CA MET A 70 9.82 16.64 2.33
C MET A 70 10.90 17.47 1.65
N ALA A 71 10.55 18.30 0.65
CA ALA A 71 11.53 19.09 -0.11
C ALA A 71 12.48 19.91 0.79
N ALA A 72 11.94 20.62 1.78
CA ALA A 72 12.73 21.40 2.73
C ALA A 72 13.67 20.55 3.59
N ALA A 73 13.26 19.32 3.94
CA ALA A 73 14.09 18.39 4.71
C ALA A 73 15.21 17.76 3.86
N VAL A 74 14.98 17.63 2.55
CA VAL A 74 15.97 17.09 1.60
C VAL A 74 17.01 18.15 1.20
N GLY A 75 16.58 19.40 1.02
CA GLY A 75 17.43 20.55 0.69
C GLY A 75 17.02 21.24 -0.59
N THR A 76 17.88 21.23 -1.59
CA THR A 76 17.65 21.94 -2.86
C THR A 76 16.77 21.14 -3.82
N THR A 77 16.25 21.79 -4.87
CA THR A 77 15.53 21.10 -5.95
C THR A 77 16.37 20.01 -6.61
N ASP A 78 17.68 20.21 -6.73
CA ASP A 78 18.57 19.18 -7.27
C ASP A 78 18.80 18.04 -6.27
N ASP A 79 18.80 18.30 -4.96
CA ASP A 79 18.81 17.24 -3.94
C ASP A 79 17.55 16.38 -4.02
N VAL A 80 16.39 16.98 -4.31
CA VAL A 80 15.13 16.23 -4.51
C VAL A 80 15.24 15.30 -5.73
N LYS A 81 15.82 15.77 -6.84
CA LYS A 81 16.09 14.90 -8.01
C LYS A 81 17.09 13.79 -7.65
N ASN A 82 18.12 14.10 -6.87
CA ASN A 82 19.11 13.12 -6.44
C ASN A 82 18.46 12.01 -5.60
N VAL A 83 17.63 12.38 -4.61
CA VAL A 83 16.86 11.41 -3.82
C VAL A 83 15.88 10.63 -4.69
N ALA A 84 15.21 11.26 -5.65
CA ALA A 84 14.29 10.57 -6.55
C ALA A 84 14.98 9.45 -7.35
N ASN A 85 16.18 9.71 -7.87
CA ASN A 85 16.99 8.70 -8.55
C ASN A 85 17.53 7.62 -7.59
N TYR A 86 17.84 7.99 -6.34
CA TYR A 86 18.20 6.99 -5.33
C TYR A 86 17.01 6.07 -4.99
N VAL A 87 15.80 6.60 -4.89
CA VAL A 87 14.59 5.79 -4.68
C VAL A 87 14.35 4.83 -5.85
N LEU A 88 14.49 5.29 -7.10
CA LEU A 88 14.43 4.41 -8.28
C LEU A 88 15.49 3.30 -8.22
N SER A 89 16.70 3.61 -7.74
CA SER A 89 17.76 2.61 -7.64
C SER A 89 17.49 1.54 -6.57
N LEU A 90 16.76 1.87 -5.49
CA LEU A 90 16.35 0.90 -4.46
C LEU A 90 15.43 -0.19 -5.04
N ALA A 91 14.54 0.19 -5.96
CA ALA A 91 13.63 -0.73 -6.66
C ALA A 91 14.28 -1.46 -7.85
N GLY A 92 15.55 -1.14 -8.17
CA GLY A 92 16.24 -1.65 -9.35
C GLY A 92 15.69 -1.11 -10.67
N GLU A 93 15.04 0.04 -10.65
CA GLU A 93 14.46 0.69 -11.83
C GLU A 93 15.51 1.52 -12.58
N PRO A 94 15.30 1.84 -13.87
CA PRO A 94 16.16 2.76 -14.62
C PRO A 94 16.30 4.12 -13.92
N HIS A 95 17.54 4.58 -13.73
CA HIS A 95 17.86 5.81 -13.00
C HIS A 95 19.20 6.41 -13.46
N ASP A 96 19.43 7.67 -13.12
CA ASP A 96 20.74 8.31 -13.22
C ASP A 96 21.61 7.89 -12.02
N SER A 97 22.68 7.14 -12.28
CA SER A 97 23.56 6.57 -11.26
C SER A 97 24.36 7.61 -10.49
N VAL A 98 24.73 8.73 -11.13
CA VAL A 98 25.43 9.84 -10.46
C VAL A 98 24.49 10.50 -9.46
N ARG A 99 23.25 10.79 -9.89
CA ARG A 99 22.22 11.35 -9.01
C ARG A 99 21.86 10.41 -7.87
N ALA A 100 21.71 9.12 -8.14
CA ALA A 100 21.44 8.13 -7.09
C ALA A 100 22.58 8.07 -6.06
N GLY A 101 23.84 8.14 -6.48
CA GLY A 101 24.99 8.23 -5.58
C GLY A 101 24.93 9.44 -4.66
N LEU A 102 24.60 10.61 -5.21
CA LEU A 102 24.43 11.86 -4.44
C LEU A 102 23.19 11.82 -3.53
N GLY A 103 22.11 11.16 -3.96
CA GLY A 103 20.85 11.07 -3.23
C GLY A 103 20.90 10.13 -2.02
N LYS A 104 21.84 9.18 -2.00
CA LYS A 104 21.95 8.18 -0.93
C LYS A 104 22.06 8.79 0.47
N SER A 105 22.90 9.82 0.64
CA SER A 105 23.08 10.49 1.94
C SER A 105 21.84 11.29 2.35
N LYS A 106 21.13 11.84 1.37
CA LYS A 106 19.90 12.63 1.57
C LYS A 106 18.69 11.77 1.95
N PHE A 107 18.68 10.50 1.56
CA PHE A 107 17.63 9.54 1.94
C PHE A 107 17.52 9.32 3.46
N THR A 108 18.51 9.76 4.25
CA THR A 108 18.42 9.78 5.72
C THR A 108 17.18 10.50 6.23
N ALA A 109 16.70 11.55 5.54
CA ALA A 109 15.45 12.23 5.86
C ALA A 109 14.20 11.36 5.64
N CYS A 110 14.28 10.35 4.76
CA CYS A 110 13.19 9.45 4.41
C CYS A 110 13.18 8.19 5.29
N ALA A 111 14.35 7.74 5.73
CA ALA A 111 14.55 6.46 6.41
C ALA A 111 13.82 6.35 7.76
N ALA A 112 13.49 7.48 8.41
CA ALA A 112 12.72 7.48 9.65
C ALA A 112 11.32 6.86 9.47
N CYS A 113 10.71 7.04 8.29
CA CYS A 113 9.39 6.50 7.97
C CYS A 113 9.49 5.29 7.04
N HIS A 114 10.32 5.33 6.02
CA HIS A 114 10.43 4.26 5.01
C HIS A 114 11.48 3.18 5.36
N GLY A 115 12.13 3.28 6.51
CA GLY A 115 13.18 2.35 6.93
C GLY A 115 14.50 2.54 6.18
N ILE A 116 15.56 1.94 6.73
CA ILE A 116 16.86 1.90 6.05
C ILE A 116 16.72 1.05 4.78
N GLY A 117 17.16 1.59 3.65
CA GLY A 117 17.01 0.93 2.35
C GLY A 117 15.60 1.03 1.75
N GLY A 118 14.68 1.79 2.37
CA GLY A 118 13.36 2.02 1.82
C GLY A 118 12.43 0.81 1.91
N VAL A 119 12.64 -0.10 2.85
CA VAL A 119 11.83 -1.33 3.01
C VAL A 119 10.38 -1.08 3.50
N GLY A 120 10.04 0.16 3.83
CA GLY A 120 8.72 0.56 4.33
C GLY A 120 8.58 0.40 5.85
N ASN A 121 7.42 0.83 6.36
CA ASN A 121 7.07 0.69 7.78
C ASN A 121 5.56 0.51 7.93
N GLN A 122 5.16 -0.72 8.29
CA GLN A 122 3.75 -1.08 8.39
C GLN A 122 3.00 -0.41 9.55
N VAL A 123 3.72 0.00 10.59
CA VAL A 123 3.12 0.75 11.71
C VAL A 123 2.63 2.12 11.25
N LEU A 124 3.38 2.75 10.34
CA LEU A 124 3.05 4.07 9.79
C LEU A 124 2.23 4.00 8.50
N GLY A 125 2.11 2.82 7.87
CA GLY A 125 1.58 2.73 6.51
C GLY A 125 2.54 3.23 5.45
N ALA A 126 3.83 3.36 5.77
CA ALA A 126 4.82 3.87 4.84
C ALA A 126 5.15 2.77 3.81
N PRO A 127 4.92 3.01 2.50
CA PRO A 127 5.16 2.01 1.47
C PRO A 127 6.63 1.61 1.39
N ASN A 128 6.84 0.38 0.95
CA ASN A 128 8.14 -0.11 0.52
C ASN A 128 8.52 0.59 -0.79
N LEU A 129 9.67 1.24 -0.79
CA LEU A 129 10.24 1.97 -1.92
C LEU A 129 11.29 1.14 -2.67
N SER A 130 11.60 -0.06 -2.19
CA SER A 130 12.58 -1.00 -2.76
C SER A 130 11.95 -2.16 -3.54
N ASP A 131 10.63 -2.17 -3.68
CA ASP A 131 9.93 -3.11 -4.54
C ASP A 131 9.42 -2.44 -5.84
N LYS A 132 8.60 -3.16 -6.58
CA LYS A 132 8.07 -2.73 -7.89
C LYS A 132 6.61 -2.28 -7.82
N VAL A 133 6.09 -2.00 -6.62
CA VAL A 133 4.70 -1.61 -6.40
C VAL A 133 4.60 -0.09 -6.26
N TRP A 134 4.20 0.56 -7.36
CA TRP A 134 4.14 2.03 -7.44
C TRP A 134 2.73 2.58 -7.21
N LEU A 135 2.27 2.57 -5.94
CA LEU A 135 0.91 3.00 -5.58
C LEU A 135 0.54 4.41 -6.07
N HIS A 136 1.48 5.35 -6.04
CA HIS A 136 1.24 6.76 -6.35
C HIS A 136 1.76 7.22 -7.70
N GLY A 137 2.15 6.27 -8.56
CA GLY A 137 2.75 6.54 -9.86
C GLY A 137 4.25 6.26 -9.88
N TYR A 138 4.72 5.98 -11.09
CA TYR A 138 6.08 5.53 -11.36
C TYR A 138 6.92 6.64 -12.03
N GLY A 139 8.24 6.58 -11.81
CA GLY A 139 9.23 7.42 -12.48
C GLY A 139 9.66 8.65 -11.67
N GLU A 140 10.78 9.24 -12.08
CA GLU A 140 11.45 10.34 -11.38
C GLU A 140 10.49 11.50 -11.08
N SER A 141 9.74 11.97 -12.09
CA SER A 141 8.79 13.07 -11.94
C SER A 141 7.71 12.81 -10.89
N ALA A 142 7.22 11.57 -10.79
CA ALA A 142 6.21 11.19 -9.79
C ALA A 142 6.80 11.24 -8.37
N ILE A 143 8.04 10.76 -8.20
CA ILE A 143 8.75 10.77 -6.92
C ILE A 143 9.08 12.22 -6.52
N ILE A 144 9.58 13.04 -7.45
CA ILE A 144 9.84 14.47 -7.21
C ILE A 144 8.56 15.17 -6.77
N GLN A 145 7.43 14.94 -7.46
CA GLN A 145 6.16 15.53 -7.08
C GLN A 145 5.76 15.10 -5.67
N MET A 146 5.85 13.80 -5.35
CA MET A 146 5.55 13.25 -4.04
C MET A 146 6.39 13.90 -2.93
N ILE A 147 7.69 14.05 -3.14
CA ILE A 147 8.59 14.70 -2.18
C ILE A 147 8.23 16.17 -1.98
N ASN A 148 7.83 16.87 -3.05
CA ASN A 148 7.51 18.30 -2.97
C ASN A 148 6.16 18.58 -2.33
N THR A 149 5.13 17.80 -2.64
CA THR A 149 3.76 18.09 -2.21
C THR A 149 3.30 17.24 -1.02
N GLY A 150 4.01 16.15 -0.74
CA GLY A 150 3.50 15.11 0.16
C GLY A 150 2.24 14.45 -0.37
N LYS A 151 1.63 13.61 0.46
CA LYS A 151 0.36 12.94 0.21
C LYS A 151 -0.33 12.58 1.52
N GLN A 152 -1.64 12.79 1.56
CA GLN A 152 -2.53 12.17 2.53
C GLN A 152 -3.44 11.20 1.80
N ASN A 153 -3.50 9.96 2.28
CA ASN A 153 -4.44 8.94 1.84
C ASN A 153 -5.33 8.54 3.00
N GLU A 154 -6.55 8.16 2.68
CA GLU A 154 -7.53 7.71 3.65
C GLU A 154 -8.26 6.47 3.13
N MET A 155 -8.25 5.42 3.94
CA MET A 155 -9.19 4.31 3.86
C MET A 155 -10.23 4.56 4.96
N PRO A 156 -11.48 4.90 4.62
CA PRO A 156 -12.49 5.25 5.62
C PRO A 156 -12.83 4.08 6.52
N ALA A 157 -13.06 4.35 7.80
CA ALA A 157 -13.57 3.37 8.75
C ALA A 157 -14.94 2.83 8.30
N GLN A 158 -15.11 1.51 8.36
CA GLN A 158 -16.39 0.87 8.05
C GLN A 158 -17.21 0.52 9.30
N GLU A 159 -16.64 0.73 10.50
CA GLU A 159 -17.44 0.64 11.72
C GLU A 159 -18.59 1.65 11.71
N GLY A 160 -19.74 1.23 12.22
CA GLY A 160 -21.00 2.00 12.15
C GLY A 160 -21.73 1.90 10.80
N ARG A 161 -21.06 1.50 9.71
CA ARG A 161 -21.71 1.19 8.42
C ARG A 161 -21.97 -0.30 8.24
N LEU A 162 -21.04 -1.13 8.71
CA LEU A 162 -21.10 -2.58 8.64
C LEU A 162 -21.06 -3.18 10.04
N THR A 163 -21.75 -4.30 10.20
CA THR A 163 -21.70 -5.09 11.44
C THR A 163 -20.34 -5.79 11.57
N GLU A 164 -19.95 -6.15 12.79
CA GLU A 164 -18.70 -6.90 13.03
C GLU A 164 -18.64 -8.20 12.21
N ALA A 165 -19.77 -8.91 12.09
CA ALA A 165 -19.86 -10.11 11.26
C ALA A 165 -19.61 -9.81 9.78
N GLN A 166 -20.19 -8.74 9.23
CA GLN A 166 -19.95 -8.31 7.85
C GLN A 166 -18.49 -7.89 7.62
N ILE A 167 -17.88 -7.20 8.58
CA ILE A 167 -16.46 -6.82 8.51
C ILE A 167 -15.57 -8.06 8.50
N ARG A 168 -15.84 -9.05 9.36
CA ARG A 168 -15.11 -10.32 9.35
C ARG A 168 -15.29 -11.07 8.03
N MET A 169 -16.47 -11.01 7.39
CA MET A 169 -16.70 -11.57 6.05
C MET A 169 -15.87 -10.87 4.99
N LEU A 170 -15.88 -9.53 4.97
CA LEU A 170 -15.04 -8.75 4.06
C LEU A 170 -13.56 -9.05 4.25
N ALA A 171 -13.09 -9.07 5.49
CA ALA A 171 -11.71 -9.38 5.80
C ALA A 171 -11.31 -10.78 5.31
N SER A 172 -12.19 -11.77 5.47
CA SER A 172 -11.94 -13.14 4.97
C SER A 172 -11.86 -13.20 3.46
N TYR A 173 -12.73 -12.47 2.76
CA TYR A 173 -12.69 -12.37 1.31
C TYR A 173 -11.41 -11.70 0.85
N VAL A 174 -11.08 -10.53 1.38
CA VAL A 174 -9.86 -9.76 1.04
C VAL A 174 -8.59 -10.55 1.33
N TRP A 175 -8.48 -11.16 2.51
CA TRP A 175 -7.34 -12.01 2.85
C TRP A 175 -7.23 -13.21 1.89
N GLY A 176 -8.37 -13.79 1.52
CA GLY A 176 -8.47 -14.89 0.56
C GLY A 176 -7.97 -14.53 -0.84
N LEU A 177 -8.03 -13.27 -1.28
CA LEU A 177 -7.55 -12.86 -2.61
C LEU A 177 -6.05 -13.04 -2.80
N SER A 178 -5.27 -12.91 -1.73
CA SER A 178 -3.80 -12.97 -1.75
C SER A 178 -3.21 -14.23 -1.10
N ASN A 179 -4.05 -15.03 -0.40
CA ASN A 179 -3.62 -16.21 0.36
C ASN A 179 -4.32 -17.51 -0.03
N ASN A 180 -5.35 -17.49 -0.88
CA ASN A 180 -5.91 -18.73 -1.40
C ASN A 180 -5.09 -19.23 -2.58
N THR A 181 -4.32 -20.29 -2.35
CA THR A 181 -3.87 -21.19 -3.41
C THR A 181 -5.06 -22.03 -3.88
N SER A 182 -5.94 -21.44 -4.69
CA SER A 182 -6.88 -22.22 -5.50
C SER A 182 -6.32 -22.32 -6.91
N THR A 183 -5.61 -23.43 -7.15
CA THR A 183 -5.48 -24.13 -8.43
C THR A 183 -5.13 -23.30 -9.65
N ALA A 184 -3.85 -23.36 -10.02
CA ALA A 184 -3.49 -23.47 -11.43
C ALA A 184 -4.47 -24.42 -12.13
N THR A 185 -5.01 -23.98 -13.26
CA THR A 185 -5.57 -24.89 -14.26
C THR A 185 -4.65 -24.82 -15.48
N PRO A 186 -4.32 -25.97 -16.11
CA PRO A 186 -3.37 -26.06 -17.23
C PRO A 186 -3.75 -25.18 -18.44
#